data_AF-A0A2V8W1F9-F1
#
_entry.id   AF-A0A2V8W1F9-F1
#
_cell.length_a   1.000
_cell.length_b   1.000
_cell.length_c   1.000
_cell.angle_alpha   90.00
_cell.angle_beta   90.00
_cell.angle_gamma   90.00
#
_symmetry.space_group_name_H-M   'P 1'
#
loop_
_entity.id
_entity.type
_entity.pdbx_description
1 polymer ?
#
loop_
_entity_poly.entity_id
_entity_poly.type
_entity_poly.pdbx_seq_one_letter_code
_entity_poly.pdbx_strand_id
1 'polypeptide(L)'
;MSAAIEQGRYIALDNDETVATFMVNDLPDPAQFSKVTDDLIARTAKSVEGEHARVAACGECAPLLWERGNTEGAVRLERLWDEIARSYGVQVFCGYPLGSFQGGTGSYTFERICAEHSRVLSW
;
A
#
# COMPACT_ATOMS: atom_id res chain seq x y z
N MET A 1 -9.13 -19.57 6.10
CA MET A 1 -8.04 -18.78 5.48
C MET A 1 -7.31 -19.61 4.41
N SER A 2 -6.96 -20.88 4.69
CA SER A 2 -6.31 -21.81 3.74
C SER A 2 -6.96 -21.87 2.35
N ALA A 3 -8.28 -22.08 2.26
CA ALA A 3 -8.96 -22.17 0.95
C ALA A 3 -8.86 -20.88 0.11
N ALA A 4 -8.80 -19.70 0.71
CA ALA A 4 -8.65 -18.43 -0.03
C ALA A 4 -7.21 -18.24 -0.55
N ILE A 5 -6.22 -18.72 0.22
CA ILE A 5 -4.81 -18.75 -0.18
C ILE A 5 -4.62 -19.76 -1.32
N GLU A 6 -5.11 -20.99 -1.16
CA GLU A 6 -5.01 -22.07 -2.15
C GLU A 6 -5.67 -21.70 -3.48
N GLN A 7 -6.76 -20.93 -3.44
CA GLN A 7 -7.46 -20.45 -4.64
C GLN A 7 -6.84 -19.17 -5.22
N GLY A 8 -5.80 -18.60 -4.60
CA GLY A 8 -5.15 -17.36 -5.05
C GLY A 8 -5.99 -16.09 -4.85
N ARG A 9 -7.09 -16.17 -4.09
CA ARG A 9 -7.98 -15.03 -3.78
C ARG A 9 -7.46 -14.17 -2.63
N TYR A 10 -6.44 -14.64 -1.93
CA TYR A 10 -5.73 -13.91 -0.89
C TYR A 10 -4.24 -14.19 -1.01
N ILE A 11 -3.45 -13.12 -1.12
CA ILE A 11 -1.99 -13.18 -1.18
C ILE A 11 -1.47 -12.44 0.05
N ALA A 12 -0.84 -13.17 0.97
CA ALA A 12 -0.11 -12.58 2.08
C ALA A 12 1.30 -12.22 1.64
N LEU A 13 1.75 -11.04 2.03
CA LEU A 13 3.08 -10.53 1.73
C LEU A 13 3.71 -10.06 3.03
N ASP A 14 5.01 -10.31 3.18
CA ASP A 14 5.80 -9.69 4.23
C ASP A 14 6.12 -8.25 3.85
N ASN A 15 5.81 -7.28 4.73
CA ASN A 15 5.98 -5.87 4.42
C ASN A 15 7.44 -5.50 4.15
N ASP A 16 8.36 -6.09 4.91
CA ASP A 16 9.78 -5.80 4.84
C ASP A 16 10.38 -6.29 3.52
N GLU A 17 10.14 -7.56 3.21
CA GLU A 17 10.57 -8.17 1.96
C GLU A 17 9.94 -7.45 0.77
N THR A 18 8.64 -7.12 0.86
CA THR A 18 7.92 -6.47 -0.24
C THR A 18 8.44 -5.07 -0.50
N VAL A 19 8.61 -4.24 0.54
CA VAL A 19 9.16 -2.89 0.39
C VAL A 19 10.55 -2.95 -0.22
N ALA A 20 11.41 -3.86 0.23
CA ALA A 20 12.77 -3.99 -0.32
C ALA A 20 12.82 -4.23 -1.83
N THR A 21 11.77 -4.82 -2.43
CA THR A 21 11.73 -5.15 -3.86
C THR A 21 11.55 -3.95 -4.79
N PHE A 22 11.13 -2.79 -4.27
CA PHE A 22 10.87 -1.60 -5.08
C PHE A 22 11.58 -0.34 -4.58
N MET A 23 12.56 -0.45 -3.68
CA MET A 23 13.31 0.69 -3.17
C MET A 23 14.59 0.93 -3.98
N VAL A 24 14.82 2.20 -4.36
CA VAL A 24 16.04 2.67 -5.01
C VAL A 24 16.48 3.96 -4.35
N ASN A 25 17.72 4.00 -3.85
CA ASN A 25 18.28 5.16 -3.13
C ASN A 25 17.34 5.67 -2.03
N ASP A 26 16.87 4.76 -1.17
CA ASP A 26 15.94 5.02 -0.07
C ASP A 26 14.56 5.59 -0.47
N LEU A 27 14.16 5.49 -1.73
CA LEU A 27 12.83 5.92 -2.19
C LEU A 27 12.13 4.82 -2.99
N PRO A 28 10.79 4.72 -2.90
CA PRO A 28 10.02 3.84 -3.78
C PRO A 28 10.22 4.22 -5.25
N ASP A 29 10.68 3.27 -6.05
CA ASP A 29 10.80 3.41 -7.50
C ASP A 29 9.45 3.10 -8.17
N PRO A 30 8.88 4.03 -8.96
CA PRO A 30 7.56 3.85 -9.55
C PRO A 30 7.48 2.62 -10.47
N ALA A 31 8.51 2.37 -11.28
CA ALA A 31 8.50 1.29 -12.25
C ALA A 31 8.57 -0.08 -11.57
N GLN A 32 9.41 -0.21 -10.54
CA GLN A 32 9.49 -1.44 -9.74
C GLN A 32 8.22 -1.67 -8.91
N PHE A 33 7.68 -0.61 -8.32
CA PHE A 33 6.43 -0.69 -7.58
C PHE A 33 5.27 -1.14 -8.48
N SER A 34 5.08 -0.49 -9.64
CA SER A 34 4.06 -0.88 -10.61
C SER A 34 4.22 -2.33 -11.04
N LYS A 35 5.45 -2.78 -11.32
CA LYS A 35 5.70 -4.19 -11.70
C LYS A 35 5.23 -5.17 -10.63
N VAL A 36 5.47 -4.88 -9.34
CA VAL A 36 5.05 -5.72 -8.22
C VAL A 36 3.53 -5.69 -8.09
N THR A 37 2.90 -4.51 -8.09
CA THR A 37 1.45 -4.38 -7.93
C THR A 37 0.68 -4.95 -9.11
N ASP A 38 1.16 -4.78 -10.34
CA ASP A 38 0.52 -5.29 -11.55
C ASP A 38 0.43 -6.83 -11.54
N ASP A 39 1.51 -7.51 -11.13
CA ASP A 39 1.51 -8.98 -10.98
C ASP A 39 0.50 -9.43 -9.93
N LEU A 40 0.50 -8.80 -8.76
CA LEU A 40 -0.39 -9.14 -7.65
C LEU A 40 -1.86 -8.92 -8.02
N ILE A 41 -2.18 -7.79 -8.64
CA ILE A 41 -3.53 -7.46 -9.09
C ILE A 41 -3.97 -8.45 -10.17
N ALA A 42 -3.13 -8.72 -11.17
CA ALA A 42 -3.47 -9.65 -12.24
C ALA A 42 -3.71 -11.08 -11.73
N ARG A 43 -2.90 -11.55 -10.79
CA ARG A 43 -3.06 -12.87 -10.16
C ARG A 43 -4.35 -12.96 -9.36
N THR A 44 -4.62 -11.95 -8.52
CA THR A 44 -5.81 -11.92 -7.66
C THR A 44 -7.08 -11.80 -8.51
N ALA A 45 -7.08 -10.95 -9.53
CA ALA A 45 -8.22 -10.75 -10.42
C ALA A 45 -8.58 -12.02 -11.21
N LYS A 46 -7.59 -12.81 -11.65
CA LYS A 46 -7.83 -14.09 -12.33
C LYS A 46 -8.45 -15.16 -11.42
N SER A 47 -8.24 -15.05 -10.12
CA SER A 47 -8.71 -16.02 -9.12
C SER A 47 -10.16 -15.80 -8.68
N VAL A 48 -10.85 -14.77 -9.17
CA VAL A 48 -12.22 -14.44 -8.78
C VAL A 48 -13.11 -14.35 -10.02
N GLU A 49 -14.17 -15.16 -10.06
CA GLU A 49 -15.17 -15.14 -11.15
C GLU A 49 -16.35 -14.21 -10.83
N GLY A 50 -16.94 -13.59 -11.86
CA GLY A 50 -18.19 -12.82 -11.78
C GLY A 50 -18.06 -11.31 -12.01
N GLU A 51 -19.18 -10.66 -12.35
CA GLU A 51 -19.27 -9.21 -12.68
C GLU A 51 -18.84 -8.27 -11.54
N HIS A 52 -18.68 -8.80 -10.33
CA HIS A 52 -18.31 -8.04 -9.13
C HIS A 52 -16.96 -8.44 -8.55
N ALA A 53 -16.09 -9.12 -9.32
CA ALA A 53 -14.70 -9.30 -8.91
C ALA A 53 -14.05 -7.93 -8.66
N ARG A 54 -13.54 -7.73 -7.45
CA ARG A 54 -12.84 -6.52 -7.00
C ARG A 54 -11.60 -6.93 -6.25
N VAL A 55 -10.50 -6.24 -6.51
CA VAL A 55 -9.23 -6.43 -5.78
C VAL A 55 -9.12 -5.35 -4.72
N ALA A 56 -8.69 -5.74 -3.53
CA ALA A 56 -8.32 -4.84 -2.46
C ALA A 56 -6.87 -5.11 -2.04
N ALA A 57 -6.11 -4.05 -1.82
CA ALA A 57 -4.79 -4.09 -1.22
C ALA A 57 -4.88 -3.50 0.19
N CYS A 58 -4.41 -4.23 1.19
CA CYS A 58 -4.37 -3.79 2.57
C CYS A 58 -2.95 -3.96 3.09
N GLY A 59 -2.40 -2.97 3.77
CA GLY A 59 -1.06 -3.14 4.34
C GLY A 59 -0.54 -1.96 5.12
N GLU A 60 0.68 -2.14 5.61
CA GLU A 60 1.36 -1.20 6.50
C GLU A 60 2.75 -0.82 5.94
N CYS A 61 2.94 -0.93 4.62
CA CYS A 61 4.22 -0.64 3.96
C CYS A 61 4.67 0.83 4.10
N ALA A 62 3.75 1.79 3.94
CA ALA A 62 4.08 3.21 4.15
C ALA A 62 4.27 3.58 5.64
N PRO A 63 3.47 3.07 6.59
CA PRO A 63 3.77 3.18 8.01
C PRO A 63 5.14 2.61 8.39
N LEU A 64 5.53 1.45 7.83
CA LEU A 64 6.85 0.87 8.05
C LEU A 64 7.99 1.82 7.63
N LEU A 65 7.85 2.48 6.47
CA LEU A 65 8.81 3.49 6.02
C LEU A 65 8.86 4.70 6.96
N TRP A 66 7.70 5.16 7.43
CA TRP A 66 7.61 6.25 8.39
C TRP A 66 8.33 5.90 9.70
N GLU A 67 8.05 4.74 10.29
CA GLU A 67 8.63 4.29 11.57
C GLU A 67 10.15 4.21 11.51
N ARG A 68 10.71 3.97 10.31
CA ARG A 68 12.15 3.97 10.03
C ARG A 68 12.74 5.37 9.84
N GLY A 69 11.93 6.42 9.97
CA GLY A 69 12.33 7.81 9.72
C GLY A 69 12.31 8.21 8.24
N ASN A 70 11.88 7.34 7.34
CA ASN A 70 11.77 7.62 5.90
C ASN A 70 10.38 8.17 5.54
N THR A 71 10.10 9.37 6.02
CA THR A 71 8.82 10.06 5.81
C THR A 71 8.56 10.41 4.34
N GLU A 72 9.60 10.73 3.58
CA GLU A 72 9.47 11.03 2.14
C GLU A 72 9.14 9.76 1.35
N GLY A 73 9.80 8.65 1.66
CA GLY A 73 9.46 7.34 1.10
C GLY A 73 8.02 6.93 1.40
N ALA A 74 7.55 7.17 2.63
CA ALA A 74 6.17 6.90 3.02
C ALA A 74 5.17 7.71 2.18
N VAL A 75 5.33 9.02 2.06
CA VAL A 75 4.45 9.88 1.24
C VAL A 75 4.50 9.48 -0.23
N ARG A 76 5.69 9.18 -0.75
CA ARG A 76 5.84 8.72 -2.13
C ARG A 76 5.14 7.40 -2.39
N LEU A 77 5.19 6.47 -1.44
CA LEU A 77 4.50 5.19 -1.56
C LEU A 77 2.99 5.36 -1.60
N GLU A 78 2.44 6.27 -0.79
CA GLU A 78 1.01 6.58 -0.81
C GLU A 78 0.54 7.18 -2.14
N ARG A 79 1.35 8.07 -2.74
CA ARG A 79 1.09 8.57 -4.11
C ARG A 79 0.99 7.46 -5.13
N LEU A 80 1.95 6.52 -5.09
CA LEU A 80 1.97 5.40 -6.03
C LEU A 80 0.75 4.48 -5.83
N TRP A 81 0.32 4.29 -4.58
CA TRP A 81 -0.92 3.56 -4.30
C TRP A 81 -2.17 4.28 -4.82
N ASP A 82 -2.28 5.61 -4.70
CA ASP A 82 -3.37 6.38 -5.32
C ASP A 82 -3.40 6.20 -6.85
N GLU A 83 -2.24 6.29 -7.49
CA GLU A 83 -2.10 6.07 -8.94
C GLU A 83 -2.58 4.66 -9.36
N ILE A 84 -2.21 3.63 -8.61
CA ILE A 84 -2.66 2.25 -8.85
C ILE A 84 -4.17 2.10 -8.60
N ALA A 85 -4.68 2.67 -7.50
CA ALA A 85 -6.11 2.64 -7.17
C ALA A 85 -6.95 3.25 -8.30
N ARG A 86 -6.51 4.38 -8.83
CA ARG A 86 -7.19 5.08 -9.93
C ARG A 86 -7.06 4.35 -11.26
N SER A 87 -5.93 3.71 -11.53
CA SER A 87 -5.66 3.01 -12.79
C SER A 87 -6.41 1.68 -12.89
N TYR A 88 -6.48 0.92 -11.79
CA TYR A 88 -7.03 -0.44 -11.77
C TYR A 88 -8.40 -0.56 -11.09
N GLY A 89 -8.91 0.52 -10.46
CA GLY A 89 -10.14 0.47 -9.68
C GLY A 89 -10.03 -0.41 -8.44
N VAL A 90 -8.82 -0.56 -7.90
CA VAL A 90 -8.57 -1.34 -6.68
C VAL A 90 -8.83 -0.49 -5.44
N GLN A 91 -9.31 -1.12 -4.38
CA GLN A 91 -9.44 -0.45 -3.08
C GLN A 91 -8.12 -0.61 -2.32
N VAL A 92 -7.55 0.49 -1.85
CA VAL A 92 -6.31 0.47 -1.07
C VAL A 92 -6.61 0.92 0.35
N PHE A 93 -6.10 0.18 1.33
CA PHE A 93 -6.26 0.45 2.74
C PHE A 93 -4.89 0.45 3.43
N CYS A 94 -4.42 1.64 3.79
CA CYS A 94 -3.17 1.82 4.53
C CYS A 94 -3.48 2.02 6.02
N GLY A 95 -2.97 1.14 6.87
CA GLY A 95 -3.20 1.17 8.31
C GLY A 95 -2.05 1.84 9.04
N TYR A 96 -2.31 2.87 9.86
CA TYR A 96 -1.27 3.56 10.62
C TYR A 96 -1.48 3.40 12.14
N PRO A 97 -0.44 3.05 12.91
CA PRO A 97 -0.54 3.10 14.36
C PRO A 97 -0.67 4.56 14.83
N LEU A 98 -1.58 4.81 15.78
CA LEU A 98 -1.81 6.16 16.33
C LEU A 98 -0.53 6.78 16.95
N GLY A 99 0.40 5.94 17.41
CA GLY A 99 1.69 6.36 17.95
C GLY A 99 2.63 7.00 16.92
N SER A 100 2.44 6.73 15.62
CA SER A 100 3.31 7.22 14.55
C SER A 100 3.24 8.74 14.36
N PHE A 101 2.20 9.39 14.88
CA PHE A 101 1.89 10.81 14.63
C PHE A 101 2.40 11.79 15.70
N GLN A 102 3.12 11.33 16.72
CA GLN A 102 3.52 12.21 17.83
C GLN A 102 4.72 13.10 17.46
N GLY A 103 4.59 14.43 17.67
CA GLY A 103 5.67 15.43 17.49
C GLY A 103 5.44 16.42 16.33
N GLY A 104 6.19 17.52 16.31
CA GLY A 104 5.97 18.64 15.38
C GLY A 104 6.14 18.30 13.89
N THR A 105 7.17 17.51 13.54
CA THR A 105 7.38 17.00 12.16
C THR A 105 6.41 15.87 11.78
N GLY A 106 5.82 15.20 12.77
CA GLY A 106 4.81 14.17 12.58
C GLY A 106 3.51 14.74 12.01
N SER A 107 3.05 15.90 12.48
CA SER A 107 1.82 16.54 11.98
C SER A 107 1.88 16.88 10.49
N TYR A 108 3.00 17.46 10.03
CA TYR A 108 3.14 17.83 8.61
C TYR A 108 3.19 16.62 7.68
N THR A 109 3.94 15.57 8.06
CA THR A 109 4.00 14.35 7.25
C THR A 109 2.64 13.63 7.24
N PHE A 110 1.92 13.68 8.37
CA PHE A 110 0.58 13.09 8.48
C PHE A 110 -0.38 13.76 7.51
N GLU A 111 -0.41 15.10 7.47
CA GLU A 111 -1.23 15.85 6.52
C GLU A 111 -0.91 15.48 5.07
N ARG A 112 0.37 15.33 4.72
CA ARG A 112 0.79 14.89 3.39
C ARG A 112 0.28 13.49 3.06
N ILE A 113 0.36 12.55 3.99
CA ILE A 113 -0.16 11.18 3.80
C ILE A 113 -1.67 11.19 3.64
N CYS A 114 -2.38 11.93 4.49
CA CYS A 114 -3.83 12.08 4.40
C CYS A 114 -4.27 12.67 3.05
N ALA A 115 -3.49 13.59 2.48
CA ALA A 115 -3.80 14.21 1.20
C ALA A 115 -3.75 13.23 0.01
N GLU A 116 -2.98 12.14 0.13
CA GLU A 116 -2.92 11.08 -0.89
C GLU A 116 -4.07 10.06 -0.75
N HIS A 117 -4.87 10.15 0.31
CA HIS A 117 -5.99 9.24 0.57
C HIS A 117 -7.33 9.86 0.20
N SER A 118 -8.17 9.09 -0.48
CA SER A 118 -9.57 9.50 -0.76
C SER A 118 -10.47 9.53 0.49
N ARG A 119 -10.11 8.78 1.54
CA ARG A 119 -10.84 8.75 2.81
C ARG A 119 -9.89 8.42 3.97
N VAL A 120 -9.96 9.22 5.03
CA VAL A 120 -9.20 9.03 6.27
C VAL A 120 -10.17 8.79 7.43
N LEU A 121 -9.87 7.79 8.26
CA LEU A 121 -10.65 7.43 9.45
C LEU A 121 -9.73 7.39 10.67
N SER A 122 -10.12 8.07 11.74
CA SER A 122 -9.42 8.07 13.04
C SER A 122 -10.45 7.87 14.15
N TRP A 123 -10.18 6.94 15.07
CA TRP A 123 -11.04 6.60 16.21
C TRP A 123 -10.29 6.76 17.52
#